data_AF-A0A1V4I3R9-F1
#
_entry.id   AF-A0A1V4I3R9-F1
#
_cell.length_a   1.000
_cell.length_b   1.000
_cell.length_c   1.000
_cell.angle_alpha   90.00
_cell.angle_beta   90.00
_cell.angle_gamma   90.00
#
_symmetry.space_group_name_H-M   'P 1'
#
loop_
_entity.id
_entity.type
_entity.pdbx_description
1 polymer ?
#
loop_
_entity_poly.entity_id
_entity_poly.type
_entity_poly.pdbx_seq_one_letter_code
_entity_poly.pdbx_strand_id
1 'polypeptide(L)'
;MKKQTNKILIILLLICILAFIQIGGNIRLYNNAKTHFVSSATHKVYSVSVNLGLALSRSDETFDAAIGATRIYLAELVEHFRITDYALRYNVLWKEHYFLEGLGDAYMAITFVQDKFESIYQKHINGDELDESDFTYLSELKDALDELCNSLRNEDGSLKEKATKSSYFVERFNKFITAIYIKGYVIVD
;
A
#
# COMPACT_ATOMS: atom_id res chain seq x y z
N MET A 1 -15.39 2.77 57.84
CA MET A 1 -14.55 1.89 56.98
C MET A 1 -15.34 1.25 55.83
N LYS A 2 -16.28 0.30 56.04
CA LYS A 2 -17.05 -0.36 54.94
C LYS A 2 -17.65 0.59 53.88
N LYS A 3 -18.26 1.70 54.30
CA LYS A 3 -18.90 2.68 53.39
C LYS A 3 -17.89 3.45 52.51
N GLN A 4 -16.65 3.63 52.98
CA GLN A 4 -15.56 4.23 52.18
C GLN A 4 -14.95 3.20 51.22
N THR A 5 -14.77 1.96 51.67
CA THR A 5 -14.29 0.85 50.82
C THR A 5 -15.22 0.62 49.62
N ASN A 6 -16.54 0.62 49.84
CA ASN A 6 -17.52 0.46 48.76
C ASN A 6 -17.47 1.61 47.75
N LYS A 7 -17.26 2.86 48.20
CA LYS A 7 -17.11 4.00 47.29
C LYS A 7 -15.85 3.88 46.43
N ILE A 8 -14.73 3.47 47.03
CA ILE A 8 -13.47 3.25 46.32
C ILE A 8 -13.64 2.13 45.28
N LEU A 9 -14.30 1.03 45.64
CA LEU A 9 -14.58 -0.08 44.71
C LEU A 9 -15.44 0.37 43.53
N ILE A 10 -16.48 1.18 43.75
CA ILE A 10 -17.33 1.71 42.68
C ILE A 10 -16.52 2.63 41.75
N ILE A 11 -15.66 3.49 42.30
CA ILE A 11 -14.79 4.38 41.51
C ILE A 11 -13.80 3.57 40.67
N LEU A 12 -13.16 2.55 41.25
CA LEU A 12 -12.26 1.67 40.52
C LEU A 12 -12.99 0.93 39.40
N LEU A 13 -14.20 0.43 39.66
CA LEU A 13 -15.02 -0.23 38.64
C LEU A 13 -15.34 0.72 37.47
N LEU A 14 -15.71 1.96 37.78
CA LEU A 14 -15.95 3.00 36.78
C LEU A 14 -14.71 3.30 35.94
N ILE A 15 -13.54 3.42 36.57
CA ILE A 15 -12.26 3.63 35.87
C ILE A 15 -11.97 2.44 34.95
N CYS A 16 -12.17 1.20 35.40
CA CYS A 16 -12.01 0.02 34.56
C CYS A 16 -12.93 0.05 33.34
N ILE A 17 -14.22 0.37 33.52
CA ILE A 17 -15.19 0.46 32.43
C ILE A 17 -14.78 1.53 31.41
N LEU A 18 -14.39 2.72 31.88
CA LEU A 18 -13.92 3.80 30.99
C LEU A 18 -12.65 3.40 30.22
N ALA A 19 -11.71 2.73 30.87
CA ALA A 19 -10.52 2.19 30.23
C ALA A 19 -10.87 1.14 29.15
N PHE A 20 -11.80 0.22 29.43
CA PHE A 20 -12.28 -0.76 28.44
C PHE A 20 -12.93 -0.09 27.23
N ILE A 21 -13.76 0.93 27.43
CA ILE A 21 -14.39 1.69 26.35
C ILE A 21 -13.32 2.38 25.49
N GLN A 22 -12.33 3.03 26.12
CA GLN A 22 -11.25 3.71 25.40
C GLN A 22 -10.40 2.73 24.60
N ILE A 23 -10.02 1.58 25.19
CA ILE A 23 -9.29 0.51 24.49
C ILE A 23 -10.08 0.01 23.29
N GLY A 24 -11.38 -0.28 23.46
CA GLY A 24 -12.25 -0.70 22.36
C GLY A 24 -12.36 0.34 21.25
N GLY A 25 -12.47 1.63 21.60
CA GLY A 25 -12.46 2.75 20.67
C GLY A 25 -11.16 2.81 19.85
N ASN A 26 -10.01 2.71 20.51
CA ASN A 26 -8.70 2.75 19.88
C ASN A 26 -8.48 1.57 18.92
N ILE A 27 -8.86 0.35 19.32
CA ILE A 27 -8.78 -0.84 18.45
C ILE A 27 -9.64 -0.66 17.20
N ARG A 28 -10.86 -0.14 17.35
CA ARG A 28 -11.75 0.11 16.20
C ARG A 28 -11.17 1.15 15.25
N LEU A 29 -10.67 2.28 15.77
CA LEU A 29 -10.03 3.32 14.97
C LEU A 29 -8.81 2.77 14.22
N TYR A 30 -7.97 1.99 14.88
CA TYR A 30 -6.83 1.32 14.26
C TYR A 30 -7.24 0.38 13.12
N ASN A 31 -8.26 -0.47 13.35
CA ASN A 31 -8.75 -1.37 12.32
C ASN A 31 -9.34 -0.60 11.12
N ASN A 32 -10.06 0.49 11.35
CA ASN A 32 -10.57 1.33 10.27
C ASN A 32 -9.43 1.99 9.48
N ALA A 33 -8.42 2.54 10.17
CA ALA A 33 -7.26 3.15 9.54
C ALA A 33 -6.51 2.15 8.65
N LYS A 34 -6.29 0.91 9.13
CA LYS A 34 -5.70 -0.17 8.32
C LYS A 34 -6.53 -0.48 7.07
N THR A 35 -7.85 -0.65 7.23
CA THR A 35 -8.73 -0.95 6.09
C THR A 35 -8.69 0.16 5.06
N HIS A 36 -8.75 1.42 5.48
CA HIS A 36 -8.61 2.57 4.59
C HIS A 36 -7.26 2.62 3.89
N PHE A 37 -6.18 2.35 4.63
CA PHE A 37 -4.83 2.30 4.06
C PHE A 37 -4.72 1.23 2.98
N VAL A 38 -5.10 -0.02 3.29
CA VAL A 38 -4.99 -1.15 2.35
C VAL A 38 -5.90 -0.91 1.14
N SER A 39 -7.11 -0.43 1.36
CA SER A 39 -8.06 -0.12 0.28
C SER A 39 -7.50 0.93 -0.66
N SER A 40 -6.96 2.03 -0.12
CA SER A 40 -6.40 3.11 -0.92
C SER A 40 -5.12 2.69 -1.63
N ALA A 41 -4.20 1.97 -0.97
CA ALA A 41 -3.00 1.43 -1.60
C ALA A 41 -3.36 0.52 -2.78
N THR A 42 -4.33 -0.37 -2.58
CA THR A 42 -4.73 -1.35 -3.60
C THR A 42 -5.45 -0.69 -4.77
N HIS A 43 -6.23 0.37 -4.51
CA HIS A 43 -6.85 1.17 -5.57
C HIS A 43 -5.79 1.85 -6.44
N LYS A 44 -4.75 2.43 -5.84
CA LYS A 44 -3.65 3.06 -6.57
C LYS A 44 -2.87 2.04 -7.40
N VAL A 45 -2.47 0.90 -6.80
CA VAL A 45 -1.82 -0.22 -7.50
C VAL A 45 -2.65 -0.69 -8.70
N TYR A 46 -3.96 -0.87 -8.50
CA TYR A 46 -4.88 -1.27 -9.57
C TYR A 46 -4.92 -0.23 -10.70
N SER A 47 -4.97 1.05 -10.35
CA SER A 47 -5.02 2.14 -11.32
C SER A 47 -3.73 2.23 -12.13
N VAL A 48 -2.57 2.03 -11.51
CA VAL A 48 -1.29 1.91 -12.23
C VAL A 48 -1.35 0.72 -13.21
N SER A 49 -1.77 -0.47 -12.75
CA SER A 49 -1.82 -1.66 -13.61
C SER A 49 -2.75 -1.50 -14.83
N VAL A 50 -3.97 -0.98 -14.62
CA VAL A 50 -4.92 -0.76 -15.71
C VAL A 50 -4.36 0.21 -16.76
N ASN A 51 -3.76 1.31 -16.31
CA ASN A 51 -3.18 2.29 -17.22
C ASN A 51 -1.95 1.71 -17.94
N LEU A 52 -1.10 0.93 -17.28
CA LEU A 52 -0.04 0.18 -17.97
C LEU A 52 -0.61 -0.78 -19.03
N GLY A 53 -1.73 -1.46 -18.75
CA GLY A 53 -2.41 -2.31 -19.72
C GLY A 53 -2.87 -1.54 -20.96
N LEU A 54 -3.38 -0.32 -20.78
CA LEU A 54 -3.74 0.56 -21.90
C LEU A 54 -2.50 1.04 -22.67
N ALA A 55 -1.42 1.43 -21.99
CA ALA A 55 -0.17 1.81 -22.64
C ALA A 55 0.44 0.65 -23.44
N LEU A 56 0.47 -0.55 -22.87
CA LEU A 56 1.02 -1.76 -23.51
C LEU A 56 0.19 -2.26 -24.69
N SER A 57 -1.07 -1.83 -24.82
CA SER A 57 -1.89 -2.10 -26.02
C SER A 57 -1.39 -1.35 -27.26
N ARG A 58 -0.49 -0.37 -27.09
CA ARG A 58 0.15 0.42 -28.16
C ARG A 58 -0.83 1.08 -29.13
N SER A 59 -2.02 1.43 -28.62
CA SER A 59 -2.94 2.31 -29.31
C SER A 59 -2.48 3.75 -29.10
N ASP A 60 -2.04 4.41 -30.18
CA ASP A 60 -1.54 5.80 -30.16
C ASP A 60 -2.54 6.76 -29.50
N GLU A 61 -3.84 6.54 -29.72
CA GLU A 61 -4.91 7.38 -29.15
C GLU A 61 -4.96 7.35 -27.62
N THR A 62 -4.50 6.26 -26.99
CA THR A 62 -4.61 6.05 -25.54
C THR A 62 -3.27 6.02 -24.83
N PHE A 63 -2.16 5.91 -25.54
CA PHE A 63 -0.83 5.73 -24.97
C PHE A 63 -0.41 6.90 -24.08
N ASP A 64 -0.50 8.13 -24.59
CA ASP A 64 -0.11 9.35 -23.86
C ASP A 64 -0.90 9.52 -22.56
N ALA A 65 -2.21 9.34 -22.65
CA ALA A 65 -3.11 9.43 -21.50
C ALA A 65 -2.80 8.34 -20.46
N ALA A 66 -2.55 7.11 -20.92
CA ALA A 66 -2.25 5.97 -20.07
C ALA A 66 -0.90 6.11 -19.35
N ILE A 67 0.15 6.49 -20.06
CA ILE A 67 1.48 6.75 -19.49
C ILE A 67 1.44 7.94 -18.52
N GLY A 68 0.73 9.03 -18.86
CA GLY A 68 0.51 10.16 -17.96
C GLY A 68 -0.27 9.79 -16.69
N ALA A 69 -1.34 9.00 -16.80
CA ALA A 69 -2.12 8.52 -15.66
C ALA A 69 -1.31 7.58 -14.76
N THR A 70 -0.53 6.68 -15.35
CA THR A 70 0.39 5.78 -14.63
C THR A 70 1.34 6.58 -13.74
N ARG A 71 1.94 7.65 -14.29
CA ARG A 71 2.83 8.57 -13.56
C ARG A 71 2.17 9.15 -12.32
N ILE A 72 0.94 9.66 -12.47
CA ILE A 72 0.17 10.29 -11.39
C ILE A 72 -0.08 9.28 -10.27
N TYR A 73 -0.59 8.09 -10.59
CA TYR A 73 -0.91 7.08 -9.57
C TYR A 73 0.34 6.49 -8.90
N LEU A 74 1.48 6.41 -9.59
CA LEU A 74 2.75 6.04 -8.97
C LEU A 74 3.20 7.11 -7.95
N ALA A 75 3.12 8.39 -8.31
CA ALA A 75 3.43 9.48 -7.37
C ALA A 75 2.50 9.47 -6.15
N GLU A 76 1.20 9.26 -6.36
CA GLU A 76 0.24 9.11 -5.25
C GLU A 76 0.54 7.89 -4.39
N LEU A 77 1.02 6.79 -4.98
CA LEU A 77 1.39 5.58 -4.25
C LEU A 77 2.64 5.81 -3.40
N VAL A 78 3.64 6.53 -3.92
CA VAL A 78 4.82 6.95 -3.15
C VAL A 78 4.42 7.80 -1.94
N GLU A 79 3.59 8.82 -2.15
CA GLU A 79 3.07 9.65 -1.06
C GLU A 79 2.26 8.85 -0.03
N HIS A 80 1.47 7.89 -0.51
CA HIS A 80 0.69 6.98 0.34
C HIS A 80 1.56 6.13 1.25
N PHE A 81 2.79 5.78 0.85
CA PHE A 81 3.72 5.04 1.72
C PHE A 81 4.65 5.97 2.51
N ARG A 82 4.90 7.20 2.04
CA ARG A 82 5.70 8.22 2.74
C ARG A 82 5.05 8.71 4.03
N ILE A 83 3.76 9.01 3.98
CA ILE A 83 3.04 9.72 5.06
C ILE A 83 2.61 8.76 6.18
N THR A 84 2.45 7.48 5.87
CA THR A 84 1.64 6.57 6.70
C THR A 84 2.42 5.87 7.81
N ASP A 85 3.73 6.12 7.91
CA ASP A 85 4.55 5.47 8.91
C ASP A 85 4.10 5.81 10.36
N TYR A 86 3.45 6.95 10.58
CA TYR A 86 2.91 7.37 11.89
C TYR A 86 1.43 7.00 12.14
N ALA A 87 0.61 6.86 11.10
CA ALA A 87 -0.85 6.69 11.24
C ALA A 87 -1.28 5.24 11.51
N LEU A 88 -0.36 4.28 11.36
CA LEU A 88 -0.62 2.84 11.52
C LEU A 88 0.16 2.23 12.70
N ARG A 89 0.45 3.08 13.70
CA ARG A 89 1.04 2.71 14.98
C ARG A 89 0.07 3.09 16.09
N TYR A 90 -0.13 2.19 17.06
CA TYR A 90 -0.94 2.52 18.25
C TYR A 90 -0.52 1.69 19.46
N ASN A 91 -0.75 2.24 20.65
CA ASN A 91 -0.46 1.59 21.92
C ASN A 91 -1.75 1.04 22.55
N VAL A 92 -1.76 -0.26 22.85
CA VAL A 92 -2.77 -0.89 23.69
C VAL A 92 -2.07 -1.49 24.90
N LEU A 93 -2.46 -1.07 26.10
CA LEU A 93 -1.89 -1.62 27.35
C LEU A 93 -0.35 -1.58 27.37
N TRP A 94 0.25 -0.48 26.92
CA TRP A 94 1.72 -0.29 26.85
C TRP A 94 2.44 -1.19 25.83
N LYS A 95 1.70 -1.93 25.01
CA LYS A 95 2.24 -2.66 23.86
C LYS A 95 2.00 -1.85 22.60
N GLU A 96 3.09 -1.54 21.91
CA GLU A 96 3.02 -0.90 20.60
C GLU A 96 2.70 -1.92 19.53
N HIS A 97 1.79 -1.56 18.64
CA HIS A 97 1.34 -2.39 17.53
C HIS A 97 1.57 -1.65 16.22
N TYR A 98 2.21 -2.34 15.29
CA TYR A 98 2.60 -1.83 13.99
C TYR A 98 1.91 -2.65 12.90
N PHE A 99 1.23 -1.98 11.96
CA PHE A 99 0.66 -2.70 10.81
C PHE A 99 1.72 -3.06 9.76
N LEU A 100 2.68 -2.17 9.53
CA LEU A 100 3.71 -2.28 8.50
C LEU A 100 5.03 -2.85 9.05
N GLU A 101 5.00 -3.55 10.19
CA GLU A 101 6.19 -4.18 10.77
C GLU A 101 6.83 -5.16 9.78
N GLY A 102 8.13 -5.04 9.54
CA GLY A 102 8.85 -5.88 8.57
C GLY A 102 8.63 -5.49 7.10
N LEU A 103 7.86 -4.43 6.84
CA LEU A 103 7.79 -3.78 5.54
C LEU A 103 8.94 -2.76 5.42
N GLY A 104 10.18 -3.25 5.37
CA GLY A 104 11.38 -2.40 5.25
C GLY A 104 11.23 -1.41 4.09
N ASP A 105 11.57 -0.14 4.32
CA ASP A 105 11.43 1.03 3.44
C ASP A 105 10.59 0.81 2.15
N ALA A 106 9.31 0.45 2.30
CA ALA A 106 8.40 0.28 1.17
C ALA A 106 8.28 1.57 0.34
N TYR A 107 8.39 2.72 1.01
CA TYR A 107 8.54 4.01 0.38
C TYR A 107 9.70 4.04 -0.63
N MET A 108 10.89 3.55 -0.26
CA MET A 108 12.05 3.51 -1.16
C MET A 108 11.83 2.56 -2.33
N ALA A 109 11.19 1.41 -2.10
CA ALA A 109 10.88 0.46 -3.16
C ALA A 109 9.96 1.04 -4.24
N ILE A 110 8.90 1.73 -3.83
CA ILE A 110 7.95 2.35 -4.76
C ILE A 110 8.59 3.58 -5.42
N THR A 111 9.43 4.33 -4.70
CA THR A 111 10.19 5.47 -5.26
C THR A 111 11.12 5.00 -6.37
N PHE A 112 11.81 3.88 -6.18
CA PHE A 112 12.66 3.30 -7.23
C PHE A 112 11.86 2.95 -8.50
N VAL A 113 10.66 2.37 -8.35
CA VAL A 113 9.76 2.10 -9.48
C VAL A 113 9.32 3.39 -10.15
N GLN A 114 8.96 4.41 -9.37
CA GLN A 114 8.60 5.71 -9.89
C GLN A 114 9.74 6.33 -10.69
N ASP A 115 10.97 6.30 -10.19
CA ASP A 115 12.15 6.87 -10.87
C ASP A 115 12.45 6.14 -12.20
N LYS A 116 12.36 4.81 -12.19
CA LYS A 116 12.53 4.00 -13.41
C LYS A 116 11.45 4.28 -14.44
N PHE A 117 10.20 4.35 -14.01
CA PHE A 117 9.09 4.74 -14.87
C PHE A 117 9.25 6.18 -15.40
N GLU A 118 9.70 7.12 -14.57
CA GLU A 118 9.93 8.51 -14.97
C GLU A 118 10.97 8.60 -16.10
N SER A 119 12.01 7.76 -16.10
CA SER A 119 12.96 7.70 -17.22
C SER A 119 12.27 7.34 -18.55
N ILE A 120 11.34 6.38 -18.54
CA ILE A 120 10.57 5.98 -19.73
C ILE A 120 9.62 7.10 -20.15
N TYR A 121 8.94 7.71 -19.18
CA TYR A 121 8.08 8.86 -19.40
C TYR A 121 8.84 10.01 -20.07
N GLN A 122 10.05 10.32 -19.59
CA GLN A 122 10.88 11.40 -20.11
C GLN A 122 11.35 11.13 -21.54
N LYS A 123 11.77 9.90 -21.87
CA LYS A 123 12.07 9.49 -23.26
C LYS A 123 10.87 9.80 -24.17
N HIS A 124 9.69 9.33 -23.77
CA HIS A 124 8.47 9.51 -24.56
C HIS A 124 8.12 10.98 -24.82
N ILE A 125 8.09 11.82 -23.78
CA ILE A 125 7.72 13.24 -23.95
C ILE A 125 8.77 14.05 -24.73
N ASN A 126 10.03 13.60 -24.74
CA ASN A 126 11.10 14.22 -25.51
C ASN A 126 11.07 13.80 -27.00
N GLY A 127 10.19 12.85 -27.36
CA GLY A 127 10.11 12.30 -28.71
C GLY A 127 11.17 11.24 -29.01
N ASP A 128 11.84 10.72 -27.98
CA ASP A 128 12.74 9.57 -28.12
C ASP A 128 11.92 8.30 -28.31
N GLU A 129 12.40 7.39 -29.17
CA GLU A 129 11.72 6.11 -29.40
C GLU A 129 11.89 5.19 -28.18
N LEU A 130 10.78 4.62 -27.71
CA LEU A 130 10.79 3.61 -26.65
C LEU A 130 11.22 2.26 -27.23
N ASP A 131 12.18 1.61 -26.57
CA ASP A 131 12.73 0.35 -27.03
C ASP A 131 12.04 -0.88 -26.39
N GLU A 132 12.42 -2.07 -26.82
CA GLU A 132 11.88 -3.32 -26.30
C GLU A 132 12.12 -3.50 -24.79
N SER A 133 13.22 -2.96 -24.25
CA SER A 133 13.53 -3.04 -22.83
C SER A 133 12.57 -2.17 -22.00
N ASP A 134 12.20 -0.99 -22.50
CA ASP A 134 11.21 -0.12 -21.88
C ASP A 134 9.85 -0.83 -21.78
N PHE A 135 9.39 -1.44 -22.88
CA PHE A 135 8.12 -2.19 -22.89
C PHE A 135 8.16 -3.46 -22.02
N THR A 136 9.29 -4.14 -21.98
CA THR A 136 9.48 -5.31 -21.11
C THR A 136 9.33 -4.90 -19.65
N TYR A 137 10.00 -3.82 -19.23
CA TYR A 137 9.86 -3.28 -17.88
C TYR A 137 8.41 -2.90 -17.55
N LEU A 138 7.72 -2.18 -18.44
CA LEU A 138 6.32 -1.79 -18.23
C LEU A 138 5.39 -3.02 -18.08
N SER A 139 5.62 -4.07 -18.88
CA SER A 139 4.88 -5.32 -18.81
C SER A 139 5.11 -6.05 -17.49
N GLU A 140 6.37 -6.18 -17.06
CA GLU A 140 6.71 -6.84 -15.80
C GLU A 140 6.17 -6.09 -14.58
N LEU A 141 6.23 -4.76 -14.61
CA LEU A 141 5.66 -3.91 -13.59
C LEU A 141 4.14 -4.13 -13.50
N LYS A 142 3.45 -4.13 -14.65
CA LYS A 142 2.01 -4.41 -14.71
C LYS A 142 1.68 -5.78 -14.10
N ASP A 143 2.40 -6.83 -14.48
CA ASP A 143 2.16 -8.18 -13.97
C ASP A 143 2.36 -8.27 -12.45
N ALA A 144 3.39 -7.62 -11.92
CA ALA A 144 3.63 -7.56 -10.48
C ALA A 144 2.51 -6.81 -9.73
N LEU A 145 2.00 -5.71 -10.31
CA LEU A 145 0.88 -4.95 -9.75
C LEU A 145 -0.42 -5.75 -9.80
N ASP A 146 -0.68 -6.46 -10.90
CA ASP A 146 -1.83 -7.37 -11.04
C ASP A 146 -1.79 -8.48 -10.01
N GLU A 147 -0.64 -9.13 -9.82
CA GLU A 147 -0.48 -10.16 -8.78
C GLU A 147 -0.76 -9.59 -7.39
N LEU A 148 -0.21 -8.41 -7.08
CA LEU A 148 -0.45 -7.73 -5.81
C LEU A 148 -1.95 -7.43 -5.63
N CYS A 149 -2.61 -6.82 -6.62
CA CYS A 149 -4.05 -6.55 -6.60
C CYS A 149 -4.89 -7.81 -6.40
N ASN A 150 -4.61 -8.87 -7.15
CA ASN A 150 -5.29 -10.14 -7.06
C ASN A 150 -5.08 -10.81 -5.69
N SER A 151 -3.93 -10.56 -5.04
CA SER A 151 -3.68 -11.08 -3.70
C SER A 151 -4.46 -10.34 -2.59
N LEU A 152 -4.84 -9.08 -2.84
CA LEU A 152 -5.50 -8.19 -1.88
C LEU A 152 -7.01 -8.02 -2.11
N ARG A 153 -7.50 -8.25 -3.34
CA ARG A 153 -8.93 -8.10 -3.70
C ARG A 153 -9.57 -9.41 -4.15
N ASN A 154 -10.89 -9.46 -4.02
CA ASN A 154 -11.77 -10.41 -4.68
C ASN A 154 -12.11 -9.92 -6.09
N GLU A 155 -12.75 -10.78 -6.89
CA GLU A 155 -13.18 -10.47 -8.26
C GLU A 155 -14.21 -9.33 -8.31
N ASP A 156 -15.06 -9.21 -7.29
CA ASP A 156 -16.03 -8.12 -7.13
C ASP A 156 -15.37 -6.78 -6.74
N GLY A 157 -14.05 -6.76 -6.59
CA GLY A 157 -13.28 -5.59 -6.20
C GLY A 157 -13.28 -5.29 -4.70
N SER A 158 -13.95 -6.08 -3.86
CA SER A 158 -13.86 -5.97 -2.40
C SER A 158 -12.49 -6.41 -1.89
N LEU A 159 -12.07 -5.90 -0.72
CA LEU A 159 -10.84 -6.38 -0.08
C LEU A 159 -11.03 -7.81 0.45
N LYS A 160 -10.02 -8.65 0.26
CA LYS A 160 -9.93 -9.95 0.93
C LYS A 160 -9.83 -9.75 2.43
N GLU A 161 -10.53 -10.55 3.22
CA GLU A 161 -10.52 -10.46 4.69
C GLU A 161 -9.09 -10.46 5.27
N LYS A 162 -8.22 -11.30 4.71
CA LYS A 162 -6.81 -11.41 5.10
C LYS A 162 -5.94 -10.21 4.69
N ALA A 163 -6.36 -9.37 3.74
CA ALA A 163 -5.57 -8.24 3.24
C ALA A 163 -5.24 -7.20 4.31
N THR A 164 -6.05 -7.11 5.37
CA THR A 164 -5.84 -6.20 6.52
C THR A 164 -5.11 -6.85 7.70
N LYS A 165 -4.65 -8.11 7.53
CA LYS A 165 -3.75 -8.78 8.48
C LYS A 165 -2.32 -8.38 8.14
N SER A 166 -1.62 -7.80 9.12
CA SER A 166 -0.25 -7.26 8.94
C SER A 166 0.68 -8.26 8.26
N SER A 167 0.81 -9.47 8.81
CA SER A 167 1.68 -10.51 8.25
C SER A 167 1.37 -10.85 6.78
N TYR A 168 0.09 -10.93 6.42
CA TYR A 168 -0.32 -11.24 5.05
C TYR A 168 -0.05 -10.07 4.11
N PHE A 169 -0.40 -8.84 4.51
CA PHE A 169 -0.15 -7.65 3.70
C PHE A 169 1.36 -7.50 3.45
N VAL A 170 2.17 -7.59 4.50
CA VAL A 170 3.63 -7.48 4.43
C VAL A 170 4.22 -8.57 3.55
N GLU A 171 3.78 -9.82 3.69
CA GLU A 171 4.23 -10.92 2.82
C GLU A 171 3.95 -10.62 1.34
N ARG A 172 2.73 -10.18 1.01
CA ARG A 172 2.34 -9.92 -0.39
C ARG A 172 3.04 -8.71 -0.97
N PHE A 173 3.22 -7.67 -0.18
CA PHE A 173 3.92 -6.49 -0.62
C PHE A 173 5.42 -6.74 -0.77
N ASN A 174 6.04 -7.53 0.11
CA ASN A 174 7.43 -7.98 -0.08
C ASN A 174 7.60 -8.82 -1.34
N LYS A 175 6.62 -9.68 -1.68
CA LYS A 175 6.64 -10.41 -2.97
C LYS A 175 6.59 -9.46 -4.17
N PHE A 176 5.74 -8.44 -4.10
CA PHE A 176 5.71 -7.37 -5.10
C PHE A 176 7.07 -6.66 -5.22
N ILE A 177 7.66 -6.23 -4.09
CA ILE A 177 9.01 -5.60 -4.05
C ILE A 177 10.06 -6.52 -4.69
N THR A 178 10.08 -7.79 -4.32
CA THR A 178 11.02 -8.76 -4.90
C THR A 178 10.81 -8.91 -6.41
N ALA A 179 9.56 -8.95 -6.88
CA ALA A 179 9.26 -9.07 -8.30
C ALA A 179 9.77 -7.86 -9.12
N ILE A 180 9.59 -6.64 -8.60
CA ILE A 180 10.08 -5.41 -9.27
C ILE A 180 11.61 -5.29 -9.22
N TYR A 181 12.27 -5.70 -8.13
CA TYR A 181 13.72 -5.56 -7.98
C TYR A 181 14.51 -6.67 -8.68
N ILE A 182 14.11 -7.94 -8.55
CA ILE A 182 14.83 -9.05 -9.19
C ILE A 182 14.71 -8.96 -10.70
N LYS A 183 13.53 -8.62 -11.23
CA LYS A 183 13.34 -8.54 -12.68
C LYS A 183 13.93 -7.25 -13.28
N GLY A 184 13.85 -6.13 -12.57
CA GLY A 184 14.48 -4.87 -12.98
C GLY A 184 16.01 -4.88 -12.95
N TYR A 185 16.66 -5.82 -12.25
CA TYR A 185 18.12 -5.99 -12.24
C TYR A 185 18.65 -6.96 -13.30
N VAL A 186 17.81 -7.87 -13.85
CA VAL A 186 18.25 -8.81 -14.91
C VAL A 186 18.36 -8.12 -16.28
N ILE A 187 17.92 -6.85 -16.40
CA ILE A 187 18.07 -6.01 -17.61
C ILE A 187 19.32 -5.10 -17.53
N VAL A 188 20.24 -5.38 -16.60
CA VAL A 188 21.56 -4.73 -16.53
C VAL A 188 22.65 -5.79 -16.63
N ASP A 189 22.73 -6.46 -17.78
CA ASP A 189 23.94 -7.12 -18.30
C ASP A 189 23.88 -7.22 -19.83
#